data_AF-A0A929F7P4-F1
#
_entry.id   AF-A0A929F7P4-F1
#
_cell.length_a   1.000
_cell.length_b   1.000
_cell.length_c   1.000
_cell.angle_alpha   90.00
_cell.angle_beta   90.00
_cell.angle_gamma   90.00
#
_symmetry.space_group_name_H-M   'P 1'
#
loop_
_entity.id
_entity.type
_entity.pdbx_description
1 polymer ?
#
loop_
_entity_poly.entity_id
_entity_poly.type
_entity_poly.pdbx_seq_one_letter_code
_entity_poly.pdbx_strand_id
1 'polypeptide(L)' 'SIMSGAHLPISKKIMELVKKEGLDDMIVLVGGVIPAKDIPGLKEIGVTGVFPGGTPFEESIDFIKKNVRN' A
#
# COMPACT_ATOMS: atom_id res chain seq x y z
N SER A 1 -9.27 -5.31 -3.28
CA SER A 1 -9.06 -4.59 -4.55
C SER A 1 -10.12 -3.51 -4.69
N ILE A 2 -9.71 -2.26 -4.89
CA ILE A 2 -10.63 -1.13 -5.04
C ILE A 2 -10.80 -0.89 -6.55
N MET A 3 -11.86 -1.43 -7.14
CA MET A 3 -12.13 -1.29 -8.59
C MET A 3 -12.77 0.06 -8.97
N SER A 4 -13.01 0.94 -8.00
CA SER A 4 -13.70 2.23 -8.18
C SER A 4 -12.76 3.43 -8.39
N GLY A 5 -11.44 3.22 -8.50
CA GLY A 5 -10.46 4.31 -8.56
C GLY A 5 -10.23 5.03 -7.22
N ALA A 6 -10.85 4.56 -6.13
CA ALA A 6 -10.76 5.17 -4.81
C ALA A 6 -9.53 4.74 -4.00
N HIS A 7 -8.47 4.22 -4.64
CA HIS A 7 -7.29 3.71 -3.95
C HIS A 7 -6.58 4.82 -3.15
N LEU A 8 -6.34 5.99 -3.74
CA LEU A 8 -5.74 7.13 -3.02
C LEU A 8 -6.56 7.61 -1.82
N PRO A 9 -7.85 8.00 -1.96
CA PRO A 9 -8.61 8.53 -0.83
C PRO A 9 -8.81 7.50 0.29
N ILE A 10 -9.00 6.22 -0.05
CA ILE A 10 -9.14 5.16 0.95
C ILE A 10 -7.81 4.89 1.64
N SER A 11 -6.71 4.76 0.90
CA SER A 11 -5.38 4.58 1.48
C SER A 11 -5.01 5.74 2.39
N LYS A 12 -5.31 6.99 2.01
CA LYS A 12 -5.10 8.15 2.88
C LYS A 12 -5.83 8.01 4.22
N LYS A 13 -7.11 7.66 4.20
CA LYS A 13 -7.90 7.44 5.42
C LYS A 13 -7.33 6.30 6.28
N ILE A 14 -6.86 5.22 5.66
CA ILE A 14 -6.21 4.11 6.38
C ILE A 14 -4.91 4.59 7.04
N MET A 15 -4.06 5.32 6.32
CA MET A 15 -2.80 5.84 6.88
C MET A 15 -3.03 6.82 8.03
N GLU A 16 -4.06 7.67 7.94
CA GLU A 16 -4.47 8.54 9.05
C GLU A 16 -4.89 7.75 10.29
N LEU A 17 -5.63 6.65 10.12
CA LEU A 17 -6.03 5.77 11.22
C LEU A 17 -4.83 5.03 11.82
N VAL A 18 -3.94 4.47 11.00
CA VAL A 18 -2.70 3.81 11.45
C VAL A 18 -1.89 4.76 12.33
N LYS A 19 -1.70 6.01 11.89
CA LYS A 19 -1.01 7.04 12.68
C LYS A 19 -1.75 7.38 13.97
N LYS A 20 -3.08 7.49 13.93
CA LYS A 20 -3.90 7.83 15.09
C LYS A 20 -3.85 6.75 16.18
N GLU A 21 -3.81 5.48 15.79
CA GLU A 21 -3.76 4.34 16.71
C GLU A 21 -2.33 4.02 17.18
N GLY A 22 -1.32 4.80 16.77
CA GLY A 22 0.08 4.60 17.18
C GLY A 22 0.70 3.32 16.60
N LEU A 23 0.22 2.87 15.44
CA LEU A 23 0.68 1.66 14.77
C LEU A 23 1.89 1.94 13.85
N ASP A 24 2.89 2.65 14.37
CA ASP A 24 4.03 3.14 13.59
C ASP A 24 4.93 2.02 13.06
N ASP A 25 4.89 0.83 13.66
CA ASP A 25 5.62 -0.37 13.23
C ASP A 25 4.88 -1.20 12.16
N MET A 26 3.67 -0.79 11.77
CA MET A 26 2.85 -1.55 10.82
C MET A 26 3.20 -1.18 9.38
N ILE A 27 3.48 -2.18 8.55
CA ILE A 27 3.59 -1.98 7.10
C ILE A 27 2.21 -1.99 6.45
N VAL A 28 2.01 -1.11 5.46
CA VAL A 28 0.76 -1.03 4.69
C VAL A 28 1.06 -1.32 3.22
N LEU A 29 0.30 -2.25 2.65
CA LEU A 29 0.42 -2.68 1.26
C LEU A 29 -0.87 -2.36 0.49
N VAL A 30 -0.72 -1.85 -0.73
CA VAL A 30 -1.85 -1.52 -1.62
C VAL A 30 -1.63 -2.22 -2.95
N GLY A 31 -2.61 -3.05 -3.35
CA GLY A 31 -2.59 -3.74 -4.63
C GLY A 31 -3.91 -3.60 -5.40
N GLY A 32 -3.84 -3.80 -6.72
CA GLY A 32 -4.98 -3.74 -7.63
C GLY A 32 -4.71 -2.89 -8.86
N VAL A 33 -5.77 -2.46 -9.55
CA VAL A 33 -5.65 -1.60 -10.74
C VAL A 33 -5.31 -0.17 -10.31
N ILE A 34 -4.02 0.15 -10.25
CA ILE A 34 -3.48 1.43 -9.78
C ILE A 34 -2.80 2.13 -10.97
N PRO A 35 -3.26 3.33 -11.38
CA PRO A 35 -2.59 4.11 -12.41
C PRO A 35 -1.16 4.50 -11.97
N ALA A 36 -0.20 4.44 -12.91
CA ALA A 36 1.21 4.76 -12.60
C ALA A 36 1.40 6.16 -11.97
N LYS A 37 0.56 7.12 -12.37
CA LYS A 37 0.55 8.49 -11.83
C LYS A 37 0.16 8.59 -10.34
N ASP A 38 -0.56 7.61 -9.82
CA ASP A 38 -1.08 7.62 -8.45
C ASP A 38 -0.13 6.90 -7.47
N ILE A 39 0.83 6.13 -7.99
CA ILE A 39 1.84 5.41 -7.20
C ILE A 39 2.70 6.37 -6.34
N PRO A 40 3.22 7.51 -6.86
CA PRO A 40 3.95 8.46 -6.04
C PRO A 40 3.13 8.96 -4.86
N GLY A 41 1.86 9.32 -5.09
CA GLY A 41 0.96 9.78 -4.03
C GLY A 41 0.70 8.73 -2.94
N LEU A 42 0.59 7.44 -3.31
CA LEU A 42 0.48 6.35 -2.34
C LEU A 42 1.75 6.22 -1.48
N LYS A 43 2.93 6.37 -2.07
CA LYS A 43 4.21 6.31 -1.34
C LYS A 43 4.38 7.52 -0.41
N GLU A 44 4.01 8.71 -0.87
CA GLU A 44 4.10 9.95 -0.09
C GLU A 44 3.25 9.91 1.19
N ILE A 45 2.09 9.24 1.16
CA ILE A 45 1.24 9.06 2.36
C ILE A 45 1.71 7.92 3.28
N GLY A 46 2.83 7.27 2.97
CA GLY A 46 3.46 6.25 3.82
C GLY A 46 3.06 4.80 3.51
N VAL A 47 2.41 4.52 2.37
CA VAL A 47 2.21 3.14 1.93
C VAL A 47 3.56 2.50 1.64
N THR A 48 3.86 1.40 2.34
CA THR A 48 5.17 0.74 2.30
C THR A 48 5.39 -0.03 1.00
N GLY A 49 4.35 -0.63 0.42
CA GLY A 49 4.43 -1.35 -0.85
C GLY A 49 3.20 -1.15 -1.73
N VAL A 50 3.44 -0.93 -3.02
CA VAL A 50 2.40 -0.68 -4.03
C VAL A 50 2.56 -1.69 -5.17
N PHE A 51 1.54 -2.52 -5.39
CA PHE A 51 1.57 -3.62 -6.35
C PHE A 51 0.45 -3.43 -7.40
N PRO A 52 0.70 -2.65 -8.48
CA PRO A 52 -0.28 -2.42 -9.53
C PRO A 52 -0.65 -3.72 -10.27
N GLY A 53 -1.76 -3.68 -11.02
CA GLY A 53 -2.22 -4.82 -11.82
C GLY A 53 -1.13 -5.29 -12.80
N GLY A 54 -0.88 -6.60 -12.82
CA GLY A 54 0.20 -7.20 -13.60
C GLY A 54 1.51 -7.37 -12.82
N THR A 55 1.60 -6.90 -11.57
CA THR A 55 2.74 -7.21 -10.70
C THR A 55 2.80 -8.73 -10.44
N PRO A 56 3.96 -9.39 -10.64
CA PRO A 56 4.13 -10.80 -10.30
C PRO A 56 3.83 -11.06 -8.81
N PHE A 57 3.18 -12.18 -8.52
CA PHE A 57 2.84 -12.52 -7.14
C PHE A 57 4.09 -12.66 -6.26
N GLU A 58 5.15 -13.21 -6.82
CA GLU A 58 6.45 -13.41 -6.18
C GLU A 58 7.02 -12.11 -5.63
N GLU A 59 6.83 -10.99 -6.33
CA GLU A 59 7.33 -9.68 -5.89
C GLU A 59 6.66 -9.23 -4.58
N SER A 60 5.34 -9.38 -4.48
CA SER A 60 4.60 -9.07 -3.26
C SER A 60 4.96 -10.00 -2.10
N ILE A 61 5.19 -11.29 -2.38
CA ILE A 61 5.59 -12.28 -1.38
C ILE A 61 6.99 -11.96 -0.85
N ASP A 62 7.94 -11.70 -1.74
CA ASP A 62 9.31 -11.36 -1.37
C ASP A 62 9.37 -10.04 -0.62
N PHE A 63 8.56 -9.07 -1.01
CA PHE A 63 8.43 -7.82 -0.28
C PHE A 63 7.98 -8.07 1.17
N ILE A 64 6.91 -8.85 1.37
CA ILE A 64 6.39 -9.17 2.72
C ILE A 64 7.47 -9.87 3.54
N LYS A 65 8.12 -10.90 3.00
CA LYS A 65 9.17 -11.66 3.69
C LYS A 65 10.37 -10.80 4.10
N LYS A 66 10.70 -9.76 3.33
CA LYS A 66 11.83 -8.87 3.61
C LYS A 66 11.51 -7.77 4.62
N ASN A 67 10.25 -7.35 4.71
CA ASN A 67 9.85 -6.16 5.47
C ASN A 67 9.07 -6.47 6.76
N VAL A 68 8.50 -7.67 6.89
CA VAL A 68 7.85 -8.10 8.14
C VAL A 68 8.88 -8.82 9.01
N ARG A 69 9.04 -8.35 10.25
CA ARG A 69 9.83 -9.06 11.27
C ARG A 69 9.01 -10.23 11.82
N ASN A 70 9.66 -11.38 12.01
CA ASN A 70 9.14 -12.47 12.83
C ASN A 70 9.15 -12.11 14.31
#